data_AF-A0AAD6V078-F1
#
_entry.id   AF-A0AAD6V078-F1
#
_cell.length_a   1.000
_cell.length_b   1.000
_cell.length_c   1.000
_cell.angle_alpha   90.00
_cell.angle_beta   90.00
_cell.angle_gamma   90.00
#
_symmetry.space_group_name_H-M   'P 1'
#
loop_
_entity.id
_entity.type
_entity.pdbx_description
1 polymer ?
#
loop_
_entity_poly.entity_id
_entity_poly.type
_entity_poly.pdbx_seq_one_letter_code
_entity_poly.pdbx_strand_id
1 'polypeptide(L)'
;MCIGCILFSSVPAVSATVNFSNCLQEVRSGVWGTTGGLDNFGHPIINVSEATAISYDLCVKACGSGPEAFNWNIFSQQFTAWLLPYLALVSQLPFGAKTRLDNLVSMLLTVGSPTLAAYSLSLTVLNGHWIAQRFSHLNYPNVKNAVKILSSLQQSALRVDTDNTLLASLIILPENDEWWEELAVWLNYVHTWSISAVASILWVILAYFFTVVDSFTGNVVTYSTLNANGQAVGSVFLWLVPIVVAWLQISPKCDHTRVHQAIRRANQVAYVATPDGAPTLASNVCSKRAISIQKASGAIHCDEQCTAPIFNYARFLPWTLAVEDVYRAFREASYKSEGEQPVDSSATWERGDRNSRVRPGNRRGSLPQVAAYVMPVVKPLAFELLDTHRRSRWGPDIVSRFLLASLLAVGLTWGTVGAAIVVSYFTPTEGIGCRTGAYILYGIISTVVWVMLATSSILAHYSRFTVTFNGRYLHTKSTRTAGIISIILRRTGKCLAALNSIWIVLACLLQFSSFLDRCFCNSSVFSLGKHAYNAIDISAKDVALMNVPWIGGVALACGCAFLFMGFVNILINPALPD
;
A
#
# COMPACT_ATOMS: atom_id res chain seq x y z
N MET A 1 2.69 -27.90 12.36
CA MET A 1 1.40 -28.55 12.01
C MET A 1 0.38 -27.43 11.95
N CYS A 2 -0.05 -27.04 10.74
CA CYS A 2 -0.60 -25.72 10.45
C CYS A 2 -2.08 -25.59 10.81
N ILE A 3 -2.42 -24.57 11.61
CA ILE A 3 -3.79 -24.11 11.92
C ILE A 3 -4.60 -23.83 10.63
N GLY A 4 -3.94 -23.46 9.53
CA GLY A 4 -4.58 -23.22 8.23
C GLY A 4 -5.05 -24.47 7.47
N CYS A 5 -4.56 -25.68 7.78
CA CYS A 5 -5.00 -26.91 7.11
C CYS A 5 -6.27 -27.51 7.70
N ILE A 6 -6.72 -27.05 8.88
CA ILE A 6 -7.91 -27.58 9.55
C ILE A 6 -9.21 -26.93 9.00
N LEU A 7 -9.11 -25.77 8.34
CA LEU A 7 -10.29 -25.02 7.88
C LEU A 7 -10.82 -25.41 6.49
N PHE A 8 -10.05 -26.16 5.69
CA PHE A 8 -10.43 -26.48 4.29
C PHE A 8 -10.88 -27.93 4.05
N SER A 9 -10.85 -28.81 5.05
CA SER A 9 -11.17 -30.24 4.87
C SER A 9 -12.46 -30.72 5.52
N SER A 10 -13.26 -29.86 6.15
CA SER A 10 -14.58 -30.24 6.67
C SER A 10 -15.70 -29.83 5.72
N VAL A 11 -16.04 -30.71 4.79
CA VAL A 11 -17.44 -30.85 4.36
C VAL A 11 -18.25 -31.08 5.64
N PRO A 12 -19.28 -30.27 5.97
CA PRO A 12 -19.95 -30.42 7.24
C PRO A 12 -20.67 -31.78 7.26
N ALA A 13 -20.16 -32.70 8.09
CA ALA A 13 -21.02 -33.67 8.72
C ALA A 13 -22.18 -32.89 9.34
N VAL A 14 -23.42 -33.29 9.04
CA VAL A 14 -24.64 -32.71 9.59
C VAL A 14 -24.51 -32.71 11.11
N SER A 15 -24.05 -31.58 11.65
CA SER A 15 -23.93 -31.37 13.09
C SER A 15 -25.29 -30.89 13.54
N ALA A 16 -25.84 -31.49 14.60
CA ALA A 16 -27.07 -31.01 15.19
C ALA A 16 -26.94 -29.51 15.48
N THR A 17 -27.91 -28.73 14.99
CA THR A 17 -27.95 -27.29 15.20
C THR A 17 -28.33 -27.00 16.65
N VAL A 18 -27.62 -26.06 17.26
CA VAL A 18 -27.81 -25.67 18.66
C VAL A 18 -28.78 -24.50 18.74
N ASN A 19 -29.59 -24.45 19.79
CA ASN A 19 -30.35 -23.27 20.17
C ASN A 19 -29.88 -22.82 21.56
N PHE A 20 -29.04 -21.78 21.62
CA PHE A 20 -28.45 -21.35 22.89
C PHE A 20 -29.49 -20.81 23.88
N SER A 21 -30.57 -20.20 23.39
CA SER A 21 -31.66 -19.71 24.25
C SER A 21 -32.36 -20.86 24.97
N ASN A 22 -32.72 -21.92 24.24
CA ASN A 22 -33.32 -23.12 24.84
C ASN A 22 -32.34 -23.84 25.77
N CYS A 23 -31.07 -23.97 25.34
CA CYS A 23 -30.04 -24.58 26.18
C CYS A 23 -29.88 -23.87 27.53
N LEU A 24 -29.81 -22.53 27.51
CA LEU A 24 -29.68 -21.76 28.74
C LEU A 24 -30.90 -21.95 29.66
N GLN A 25 -32.12 -22.06 29.10
CA GLN A 25 -33.32 -22.34 29.89
C GLN A 25 -33.24 -23.72 30.57
N GLU A 26 -32.76 -24.76 29.89
CA GLU A 26 -32.56 -26.08 30.50
C GLU A 26 -31.51 -26.04 31.62
N VAL A 27 -30.41 -25.31 31.42
CA VAL A 27 -29.40 -25.09 32.47
C VAL A 27 -30.01 -24.36 33.67
N ARG A 28 -30.78 -23.29 33.44
CA ARG A 28 -31.49 -22.54 34.49
C ARG A 28 -32.50 -23.39 35.27
N SER A 29 -33.10 -24.39 34.62
CA SER A 29 -33.98 -25.37 35.32
C SER A 29 -33.24 -26.42 36.15
N GLY A 30 -31.91 -26.44 36.11
CA GLY A 30 -31.08 -27.36 36.89
C GLY A 30 -30.91 -28.76 36.30
N VAL A 31 -31.39 -29.01 35.07
CA VAL A 31 -31.31 -30.32 34.39
C VAL A 31 -29.86 -30.82 34.28
N TRP A 32 -28.91 -29.89 34.15
CA TRP A 32 -27.50 -30.17 33.94
C TRP A 32 -26.63 -30.02 35.21
N GLY A 33 -27.27 -29.83 36.37
CA GLY A 33 -26.64 -29.51 37.66
C GLY A 33 -26.57 -28.00 37.94
N THR A 34 -26.09 -27.64 39.13
CA THR A 34 -26.01 -26.24 39.59
C THR A 34 -24.62 -25.60 39.41
N THR A 35 -23.61 -26.40 39.06
CA THR A 35 -22.22 -25.95 38.88
C THR A 35 -21.98 -25.44 37.47
N GLY A 36 -21.30 -24.30 37.33
CA GLY A 36 -20.88 -23.76 36.03
C GLY A 36 -21.79 -22.68 35.45
N GLY A 37 -22.86 -22.29 36.16
CA GLY A 37 -23.61 -21.06 35.88
C GLY A 37 -22.80 -19.82 36.26
N LEU A 38 -22.79 -18.82 35.39
CA LEU A 38 -21.97 -17.61 35.52
C LEU A 38 -22.79 -16.35 35.15
N ASP A 39 -22.28 -15.18 35.50
CA ASP A 39 -22.72 -13.90 34.95
C ASP A 39 -21.99 -13.56 33.63
N ASN A 40 -22.39 -12.47 32.96
CA ASN A 40 -21.79 -12.04 31.69
C ASN A 40 -20.34 -11.54 31.79
N PHE A 41 -19.77 -11.49 33.01
CA PHE A 41 -18.37 -11.17 33.28
C PHE A 41 -17.55 -12.42 33.63
N GLY A 42 -18.19 -13.60 33.65
CA GLY A 42 -17.54 -14.87 33.97
C GLY A 42 -17.43 -15.16 35.47
N HIS A 43 -18.13 -14.42 36.32
CA HIS A 43 -18.16 -14.70 37.76
C HIS A 43 -19.20 -15.78 38.08
N PRO A 44 -18.89 -16.70 39.01
CA PRO A 44 -19.84 -17.71 39.44
C PRO A 44 -21.00 -17.09 40.20
N ILE A 45 -22.20 -17.58 39.90
CA ILE A 45 -23.41 -17.19 40.62
C ILE A 45 -23.86 -18.31 41.54
N ILE A 46 -24.54 -17.94 42.63
CA ILE A 46 -25.02 -18.89 43.64
C ILE A 46 -26.23 -19.67 43.13
N ASN A 47 -27.14 -18.99 42.43
CA ASN A 47 -28.38 -19.57 41.94
C ASN A 47 -28.34 -19.74 40.42
N VAL A 48 -28.25 -20.98 39.94
CA VAL A 48 -28.12 -21.29 38.50
C VAL A 48 -29.33 -20.78 37.68
N SER A 49 -30.49 -20.58 38.30
CA SER A 49 -31.67 -20.02 37.63
C SER A 49 -31.45 -18.58 37.14
N GLU A 50 -30.49 -17.87 37.72
CA GLU A 50 -30.12 -16.49 37.36
C GLU A 50 -28.95 -16.43 36.36
N ALA A 51 -28.48 -17.58 35.84
CA ALA A 51 -27.34 -17.66 34.94
C ALA A 51 -27.57 -16.90 33.65
N THR A 52 -26.78 -15.88 33.35
CA THR A 52 -26.76 -15.21 32.04
C THR A 52 -25.67 -15.77 31.13
N ALA A 53 -24.68 -16.43 31.71
CA ALA A 53 -23.59 -17.13 31.03
C ALA A 53 -23.36 -18.52 31.65
N ILE A 54 -22.60 -19.35 30.94
CA ILE A 54 -22.22 -20.70 31.40
C ILE A 54 -20.76 -20.99 31.10
N SER A 55 -20.09 -21.81 31.90
CA SER A 55 -18.71 -22.23 31.61
C SER A 55 -18.61 -22.97 30.28
N TYR A 56 -17.45 -22.94 29.62
CA TYR A 56 -17.23 -23.64 28.35
C TYR A 56 -17.54 -25.14 28.45
N ASP A 57 -17.09 -25.79 29.53
CA ASP A 57 -17.35 -27.22 29.75
C ASP A 57 -18.85 -27.52 29.91
N LEU A 58 -19.58 -26.65 30.63
CA LEU A 58 -21.03 -26.77 30.75
C LEU A 58 -21.74 -26.51 29.43
N CYS A 59 -21.26 -25.53 28.63
CA CYS A 59 -21.79 -25.24 27.31
C CYS A 59 -21.68 -26.44 26.38
N VAL A 60 -20.50 -27.06 26.29
CA VAL A 60 -20.30 -28.25 25.44
C VAL A 60 -21.16 -29.42 25.92
N LYS A 61 -21.29 -29.59 27.24
CA LYS A 61 -22.08 -30.68 27.83
C LYS A 61 -23.59 -30.50 27.62
N ALA A 62 -24.11 -29.30 27.85
CA ALA A 62 -25.54 -29.00 27.82
C ALA A 62 -26.04 -28.64 26.40
N CYS A 63 -25.29 -27.80 25.68
CA CYS A 63 -25.70 -27.30 24.36
C CYS A 63 -25.11 -28.09 23.19
N GLY A 64 -24.00 -28.80 23.40
CA GLY A 64 -23.26 -29.49 22.35
C GLY A 64 -22.19 -28.61 21.68
N SER A 65 -21.42 -29.20 20.76
CA SER A 65 -20.31 -28.55 20.04
C SER A 65 -20.70 -27.98 18.65
N GLY A 66 -21.97 -28.17 18.26
CA GLY A 66 -22.53 -27.71 17.00
C GLY A 66 -22.71 -26.18 16.94
N PRO A 67 -22.87 -25.61 15.73
CA PRO A 67 -23.24 -24.20 15.56
C PRO A 67 -24.72 -23.97 15.78
N GLU A 68 -25.10 -22.71 15.98
CA GLU A 68 -26.49 -22.30 15.75
C GLU A 68 -26.93 -22.56 14.29
N ALA A 69 -28.24 -22.66 14.09
CA ALA A 69 -28.81 -22.84 12.76
C ALA A 69 -28.55 -21.62 11.87
N PHE A 70 -28.16 -21.86 10.62
CA PHE A 70 -28.00 -20.81 9.62
C PHE A 70 -29.32 -20.04 9.44
N ASN A 71 -29.25 -18.71 9.52
CA ASN A 71 -30.38 -17.81 9.29
C ASN A 71 -30.12 -16.92 8.07
N TRP A 72 -30.84 -17.16 6.97
CA TRP A 72 -30.68 -16.42 5.73
C TRP A 72 -30.96 -14.91 5.87
N ASN A 73 -31.94 -14.54 6.70
CA ASN A 73 -32.28 -13.13 6.90
C ASN A 73 -31.15 -12.38 7.61
N ILE A 74 -30.58 -12.96 8.68
CA ILE A 74 -29.43 -12.38 9.37
C ILE A 74 -28.23 -12.33 8.44
N PHE A 75 -27.90 -13.43 7.75
CA PHE A 75 -26.77 -13.50 6.84
C PHE A 75 -26.86 -12.43 5.75
N SER A 76 -27.98 -12.36 5.03
CA SER A 76 -28.16 -11.45 3.90
C SER A 76 -28.13 -9.98 4.33
N GLN A 77 -28.75 -9.64 5.46
CA GLN A 77 -28.70 -8.30 6.03
C GLN A 77 -27.27 -7.89 6.40
N GLN A 78 -26.57 -8.71 7.20
CA GLN A 78 -25.23 -8.39 7.67
C GLN A 78 -24.21 -8.35 6.51
N PHE A 79 -24.28 -9.30 5.58
CA PHE A 79 -23.41 -9.33 4.40
C PHE A 79 -23.58 -8.08 3.53
N THR A 80 -24.83 -7.69 3.25
CA THR A 80 -25.15 -6.56 2.37
C THR A 80 -24.79 -5.23 3.02
N ALA A 81 -24.94 -5.11 4.34
CA ALA A 81 -24.62 -3.88 5.07
C ALA A 81 -23.11 -3.72 5.31
N TRP A 82 -22.42 -4.76 5.76
CA TRP A 82 -21.07 -4.64 6.32
C TRP A 82 -19.93 -5.10 5.40
N LEU A 83 -20.20 -5.91 4.37
CA LEU A 83 -19.14 -6.46 3.51
C LEU A 83 -19.30 -6.10 2.04
N LEU A 84 -20.51 -6.22 1.49
CA LEU A 84 -20.76 -5.99 0.07
C LEU A 84 -20.30 -4.60 -0.42
N PRO A 85 -20.49 -3.49 0.31
CA PRO A 85 -20.01 -2.17 -0.13
C PRO A 85 -18.49 -2.14 -0.30
N TYR A 86 -17.74 -2.79 0.58
CA TYR A 86 -16.29 -2.86 0.48
C TYR A 86 -15.81 -3.76 -0.66
N LEU A 87 -16.50 -4.88 -0.92
CA LEU A 87 -16.20 -5.71 -2.10
C LEU A 87 -16.44 -4.93 -3.41
N ALA A 88 -17.49 -4.11 -3.46
CA ALA A 88 -17.70 -3.19 -4.58
C ALA A 88 -16.56 -2.16 -4.69
N LEU A 89 -16.08 -1.62 -3.57
CA LEU A 89 -14.98 -0.65 -3.57
C LEU A 89 -13.63 -1.27 -3.99
N VAL A 90 -13.40 -2.56 -3.74
CA VAL A 90 -12.22 -3.29 -4.26
C VAL A 90 -12.18 -3.26 -5.80
N SER A 91 -13.33 -3.23 -6.47
CA SER A 91 -13.41 -3.08 -7.93
C SER A 91 -12.96 -1.71 -8.44
N GLN A 92 -12.83 -0.71 -7.55
CA GLN A 92 -12.35 0.63 -7.87
C GLN A 92 -10.85 0.81 -7.62
N LEU A 93 -10.14 -0.25 -7.19
CA LEU A 93 -8.69 -0.20 -7.10
C LEU A 93 -8.08 0.05 -8.49
N PRO A 94 -6.96 0.78 -8.58
CA PRO A 94 -6.32 1.10 -9.84
C PRO A 94 -5.81 -0.17 -10.53
N PHE A 95 -6.49 -0.55 -11.62
CA PHE A 95 -6.07 -1.60 -12.54
C PHE A 95 -5.40 -0.97 -13.76
N GLY A 96 -4.18 -1.40 -14.07
CA GLY A 96 -3.41 -0.85 -15.18
C GLY A 96 -2.18 -1.68 -15.55
N ALA A 97 -2.06 -2.87 -14.95
CA ALA A 97 -0.93 -3.73 -15.17
C ALA A 97 -0.94 -4.33 -16.57
N LYS A 98 0.25 -4.75 -17.03
CA LYS A 98 0.47 -5.33 -18.35
C LYS A 98 -0.38 -6.58 -18.61
N THR A 99 -0.65 -7.38 -17.57
CA THR A 99 -1.42 -8.62 -17.69
C THR A 99 -2.59 -8.65 -16.71
N ARG A 100 -3.63 -9.44 -17.05
CA ARG A 100 -4.79 -9.66 -16.17
C ARG A 100 -4.38 -10.32 -14.84
N LEU A 101 -3.37 -11.19 -14.86
CA LEU A 101 -2.83 -11.83 -13.66
C LEU A 101 -2.17 -10.81 -12.73
N ASP A 102 -1.44 -9.83 -13.27
CA ASP A 102 -0.83 -8.78 -12.45
C ASP A 102 -1.90 -7.90 -11.78
N ASN A 103 -3.02 -7.64 -12.46
CA ASN A 103 -4.16 -6.95 -11.85
C ASN A 103 -4.79 -7.77 -10.71
N LEU A 104 -4.98 -9.08 -10.90
CA LEU A 104 -5.49 -9.98 -9.85
C LEU A 104 -4.52 -10.03 -8.65
N VAL A 105 -3.22 -10.16 -8.90
CA VAL A 105 -2.19 -10.17 -7.85
C VAL A 105 -2.16 -8.82 -7.12
N SER A 106 -2.32 -7.71 -7.83
CA SER A 106 -2.42 -6.37 -7.23
C SER A 106 -3.60 -6.25 -6.26
N MET A 107 -4.77 -6.75 -6.67
CA MET A 107 -5.97 -6.80 -5.83
C MET A 107 -5.74 -7.66 -4.58
N LEU A 108 -5.26 -8.90 -4.75
CA LEU A 108 -5.00 -9.83 -3.65
C LEU A 108 -3.93 -9.29 -2.69
N LEU A 109 -2.90 -8.62 -3.20
CA LEU A 109 -1.89 -7.95 -2.37
C LEU A 109 -2.48 -6.81 -1.55
N THR A 110 -3.38 -6.02 -2.16
CA THR A 110 -3.99 -4.89 -1.48
C THR A 110 -4.94 -5.35 -0.38
N VAL A 111 -5.87 -6.26 -0.68
CA VAL A 111 -6.83 -6.80 0.31
C VAL A 111 -6.11 -7.65 1.36
N GLY A 112 -5.12 -8.44 0.94
CA GLY A 112 -4.34 -9.30 1.83
C GLY A 112 -3.30 -8.57 2.68
N SER A 113 -2.89 -7.37 2.29
CA SER A 113 -2.02 -6.53 3.11
C SER A 113 -2.36 -5.03 2.97
N PRO A 114 -3.33 -4.55 3.77
CA PRO A 114 -3.56 -3.10 3.93
C PRO A 114 -2.30 -2.33 4.33
N THR A 115 -1.42 -2.94 5.15
CA THR A 115 -0.14 -2.33 5.52
C THR A 115 0.73 -2.05 4.29
N LEU A 116 0.85 -3.01 3.36
CA LEU A 116 1.61 -2.80 2.13
C LEU A 116 0.97 -1.73 1.24
N ALA A 117 -0.36 -1.72 1.13
CA ALA A 117 -1.09 -0.74 0.34
C ALA A 117 -0.86 0.68 0.86
N ALA A 118 -1.06 0.89 2.15
CA ALA A 118 -0.84 2.16 2.82
C ALA A 118 0.62 2.61 2.75
N TYR A 119 1.57 1.68 2.87
CA TYR A 119 3.00 1.97 2.74
C TYR A 119 3.37 2.42 1.31
N SER A 120 2.95 1.65 0.29
CA SER A 120 3.23 1.96 -1.11
C SER A 120 2.62 3.30 -1.53
N LEU A 121 1.40 3.59 -1.04
CA LEU A 121 0.75 4.87 -1.23
C LEU A 121 1.50 6.02 -0.54
N SER A 122 1.81 5.86 0.75
CA SER A 122 2.52 6.89 1.54
C SER A 122 3.87 7.22 0.93
N LEU A 123 4.62 6.20 0.49
CA LEU A 123 5.85 6.41 -0.28
C LEU A 123 5.62 7.15 -1.59
N THR A 124 4.49 6.96 -2.26
CA THR A 124 4.18 7.69 -3.50
C THR A 124 4.04 9.18 -3.22
N VAL A 125 3.25 9.54 -2.20
CA VAL A 125 3.05 10.93 -1.78
C VAL A 125 4.37 11.57 -1.32
N LEU A 126 5.11 10.89 -0.42
CA LEU A 126 6.38 11.39 0.11
C LEU A 126 7.44 11.56 -0.97
N ASN A 127 7.49 10.67 -1.96
CA ASN A 127 8.41 10.77 -3.08
C ASN A 127 8.07 11.96 -3.99
N GLY A 128 6.78 12.19 -4.26
CA GLY A 128 6.31 13.36 -5.00
C GLY A 128 6.69 14.67 -4.30
N HIS A 129 6.49 14.75 -2.98
CA HIS A 129 6.90 15.91 -2.19
C HIS A 129 8.42 16.11 -2.19
N TRP A 130 9.18 15.02 -1.95
CA TRP A 130 10.64 15.05 -1.89
C TRP A 130 11.26 15.54 -3.21
N ILE A 131 10.80 15.05 -4.37
CA ILE A 131 11.38 15.49 -5.65
C ILE A 131 11.13 16.98 -5.91
N ALA A 132 9.94 17.49 -5.61
CA ALA A 132 9.63 18.90 -5.78
C ALA A 132 10.52 19.79 -4.89
N GLN A 133 10.67 19.43 -3.62
CA GLN A 133 11.59 20.12 -2.70
C GLN A 133 13.04 20.03 -3.18
N ARG A 134 13.47 18.84 -3.64
CA ARG A 134 14.84 18.59 -4.10
C ARG A 134 15.23 19.48 -5.28
N PHE A 135 14.31 19.72 -6.22
CA PHE A 135 14.55 20.54 -7.41
C PHE A 135 14.21 22.03 -7.21
N SER A 136 13.61 22.42 -6.08
CA SER A 136 13.09 23.78 -5.84
C SER A 136 14.11 24.91 -5.98
N HIS A 137 15.39 24.63 -5.73
CA HIS A 137 16.47 25.62 -5.81
C HIS A 137 17.15 25.69 -7.19
N LEU A 138 16.74 24.85 -8.14
CA LEU A 138 17.40 24.79 -9.45
C LEU A 138 16.77 25.79 -10.41
N ASN A 139 17.62 26.60 -11.04
CA ASN A 139 17.25 27.60 -12.04
C ASN A 139 17.82 27.18 -13.40
N TYR A 140 17.11 26.31 -14.12
CA TYR A 140 17.50 25.91 -15.47
C TYR A 140 16.26 25.55 -16.32
N PRO A 141 16.28 25.72 -17.65
CA PRO A 141 15.18 25.30 -18.51
C PRO A 141 14.72 23.86 -18.24
N ASN A 142 13.42 23.60 -18.35
CA ASN A 142 12.77 22.29 -18.16
C ASN A 142 12.80 21.67 -16.76
N VAL A 143 13.36 22.31 -15.74
CA VAL A 143 13.37 21.79 -14.35
C VAL A 143 11.95 21.42 -13.88
N LYS A 144 10.97 22.29 -14.12
CA LYS A 144 9.54 22.04 -13.82
C LYS A 144 8.97 20.83 -14.54
N ASN A 145 9.28 20.69 -15.84
CA ASN A 145 8.84 19.55 -16.65
C ASN A 145 9.52 18.26 -16.18
N ALA A 146 10.79 18.32 -15.78
CA ALA A 146 11.52 17.18 -15.24
C ALA A 146 10.87 16.67 -13.94
N VAL A 147 10.52 17.56 -13.00
CA VAL A 147 9.80 17.16 -11.77
C VAL A 147 8.46 16.51 -12.10
N LYS A 148 7.67 17.10 -13.00
CA LYS A 148 6.38 16.52 -13.44
C LYS A 148 6.56 15.14 -14.06
N ILE A 149 7.52 14.97 -14.96
CA ILE A 149 7.79 13.70 -15.65
C ILE A 149 8.27 12.64 -14.66
N LEU A 150 9.28 12.95 -13.85
CA LEU A 150 9.85 12.00 -12.90
C LEU A 150 8.86 11.56 -11.82
N SER A 151 8.05 12.50 -11.30
CA SER A 151 6.93 12.18 -10.40
C SER A 151 5.91 11.27 -11.10
N SER A 152 5.60 11.54 -12.37
CA SER A 152 4.67 10.74 -13.16
C SER A 152 5.15 9.32 -13.44
N LEU A 153 6.46 9.15 -13.59
CA LEU A 153 7.10 7.87 -13.91
C LEU A 153 7.42 7.03 -12.67
N GLN A 154 7.02 7.46 -11.46
CA GLN A 154 7.24 6.70 -10.23
C GLN A 154 6.57 5.31 -10.25
N GLN A 155 5.45 5.16 -10.95
CA GLN A 155 4.78 3.87 -11.11
C GLN A 155 5.34 3.01 -12.25
N SER A 156 6.43 3.43 -12.89
CA SER A 156 7.08 2.70 -13.99
C SER A 156 8.50 2.27 -13.62
N ALA A 157 9.03 1.26 -14.31
CA ALA A 157 10.42 0.84 -14.16
C ALA A 157 11.37 1.84 -14.85
N LEU A 158 11.45 3.06 -14.31
CA LEU A 158 12.27 4.15 -14.86
C LEU A 158 13.74 3.76 -14.91
N ARG A 159 14.37 4.00 -16.07
CA ARG A 159 15.80 3.88 -16.27
C ARG A 159 16.33 5.15 -16.91
N VAL A 160 17.41 5.66 -16.32
CA VAL A 160 18.19 6.78 -16.83
C VAL A 160 19.52 6.24 -17.34
N ASP A 161 19.89 6.61 -18.56
CA ASP A 161 21.17 6.24 -19.19
C ASP A 161 22.04 7.50 -19.27
N THR A 162 23.10 7.52 -18.46
CA THR A 162 24.10 8.59 -18.42
C THR A 162 25.22 8.38 -19.45
N ASP A 163 25.29 7.21 -20.08
CA ASP A 163 26.36 6.87 -21.03
C ASP A 163 26.22 7.70 -22.32
N ASN A 164 27.33 7.84 -23.05
CA ASN A 164 27.38 8.47 -24.37
C ASN A 164 26.75 9.86 -24.45
N THR A 165 26.78 10.62 -23.35
CA THR A 165 26.25 12.00 -23.28
C THR A 165 24.73 12.10 -23.55
N LEU A 166 23.99 11.00 -23.50
CA LEU A 166 22.55 10.97 -23.81
C LEU A 166 21.77 11.85 -22.84
N LEU A 167 21.95 11.65 -21.53
CA LEU A 167 21.30 12.48 -20.51
C LEU A 167 21.76 13.94 -20.57
N ALA A 168 23.07 14.16 -20.77
CA ALA A 168 23.63 15.49 -20.90
C ALA A 168 22.99 16.24 -22.07
N SER A 169 22.92 15.62 -23.24
CA SER A 169 22.29 16.19 -24.43
C SER A 169 20.81 16.47 -24.21
N LEU A 170 20.09 15.55 -23.55
CA LEU A 170 18.66 15.72 -23.26
C LEU A 170 18.37 16.94 -22.36
N ILE A 171 19.26 17.22 -21.41
CA ILE A 171 19.10 18.32 -20.45
C ILE A 171 19.60 19.64 -21.04
N ILE A 172 20.73 19.61 -21.74
CA ILE A 172 21.44 20.82 -22.17
C ILE A 172 20.88 21.37 -23.48
N LEU A 173 20.75 20.55 -24.52
CA LEU A 173 20.46 21.05 -25.86
C LEU A 173 19.07 21.70 -25.95
N PRO A 174 18.94 22.87 -26.58
CA PRO A 174 17.66 23.57 -26.72
C PRO A 174 16.65 22.81 -27.58
N GLU A 175 17.09 21.99 -28.54
CA GLU A 175 16.22 21.14 -29.37
C GLU A 175 15.38 20.16 -28.53
N ASN A 176 15.85 19.81 -27.34
CA ASN A 176 15.16 18.90 -26.44
C ASN A 176 14.10 19.58 -25.56
N ASP A 177 13.91 20.90 -25.65
CA ASP A 177 12.82 21.60 -24.93
C ASP A 177 11.44 21.03 -25.33
N GLU A 178 11.24 20.76 -26.63
CA GLU A 178 10.03 20.11 -27.16
C GLU A 178 9.84 18.70 -26.57
N TRP A 179 10.91 17.94 -26.38
CA TRP A 179 10.86 16.61 -25.76
C TRP A 179 10.30 16.66 -24.33
N TRP A 180 10.76 17.63 -23.52
CA TRP A 180 10.31 17.79 -22.14
C TRP A 180 8.86 18.25 -22.06
N GLU A 181 8.46 19.17 -22.94
CA GLU A 181 7.08 19.64 -23.03
C GLU A 181 6.14 18.51 -23.49
N GLU A 182 6.47 17.84 -24.59
CA GLU A 182 5.65 16.77 -25.16
C GLU A 182 5.44 15.66 -24.14
N LEU A 183 6.51 15.16 -23.51
CA LEU A 183 6.39 14.08 -22.53
C LEU A 183 5.59 14.51 -21.29
N ALA A 184 5.78 15.75 -20.81
CA ALA A 184 5.01 16.25 -19.68
C ALA A 184 3.51 16.34 -20.00
N VAL A 185 3.15 16.77 -21.20
CA VAL A 185 1.76 16.84 -21.67
C VAL A 185 1.15 15.44 -21.77
N TRP A 186 1.83 14.48 -22.41
CA TRP A 186 1.30 13.11 -22.58
C TRP A 186 1.20 12.33 -21.27
N LEU A 187 2.01 12.66 -20.26
CA LEU A 187 1.92 12.07 -18.92
C LEU A 187 0.91 12.79 -18.00
N ASN A 188 0.46 13.99 -18.37
CA ASN A 188 -0.50 14.77 -17.61
C ASN A 188 -1.95 14.46 -18.02
N TYR A 189 -2.47 13.31 -17.57
CA TYR A 189 -3.86 12.94 -17.78
C TYR A 189 -4.63 12.94 -16.45
N VAL A 190 -5.76 13.65 -16.45
CA VAL A 190 -6.49 14.05 -15.22
C VAL A 190 -7.74 13.18 -14.95
N HIS A 191 -8.05 12.21 -15.82
CA HIS A 191 -9.31 11.46 -15.73
C HIS A 191 -9.17 10.13 -14.96
N THR A 192 -9.03 10.22 -13.63
CA THR A 192 -9.14 9.06 -12.72
C THR A 192 -10.49 8.97 -12.03
N TRP A 193 -11.15 10.10 -11.80
CA TRP A 193 -12.45 10.14 -11.17
C TRP A 193 -13.54 9.78 -12.19
N SER A 194 -13.94 8.51 -12.21
CA SER A 194 -15.18 8.13 -12.88
C SER A 194 -16.38 8.43 -11.98
N ILE A 195 -17.53 8.72 -12.59
CA ILE A 195 -18.79 8.86 -11.85
C ILE A 195 -19.08 7.59 -11.04
N SER A 196 -18.74 6.41 -11.58
CA SER A 196 -18.87 5.13 -10.88
C SER A 196 -18.02 5.07 -9.61
N ALA A 197 -16.75 5.53 -9.67
CA ALA A 197 -15.87 5.53 -8.51
C ALA A 197 -16.38 6.47 -7.42
N VAL A 198 -16.80 7.69 -7.79
CA VAL A 198 -17.42 8.64 -6.86
C VAL A 198 -18.66 8.05 -6.20
N ALA A 199 -19.56 7.47 -7.00
CA ALA A 199 -20.79 6.85 -6.50
C ALA A 199 -20.49 5.68 -5.54
N SER A 200 -19.53 4.81 -5.87
CA SER A 200 -19.12 3.71 -4.99
C SER A 200 -18.53 4.20 -3.66
N ILE A 201 -17.68 5.23 -3.69
CA ILE A 201 -17.11 5.81 -2.46
C ILE A 201 -18.22 6.41 -1.58
N LEU A 202 -19.11 7.22 -2.17
CA LEU A 202 -20.25 7.79 -1.46
C LEU A 202 -21.15 6.71 -0.87
N TRP A 203 -21.42 5.65 -1.64
CA TRP A 203 -22.25 4.54 -1.18
C TRP A 203 -21.63 3.82 0.03
N VAL A 204 -20.32 3.58 0.03
CA VAL A 204 -19.63 2.98 1.18
C VAL A 204 -19.69 3.88 2.41
N ILE A 205 -19.48 5.20 2.24
CA ILE A 205 -19.53 6.15 3.35
C ILE A 205 -20.95 6.22 3.94
N LEU A 206 -21.98 6.32 3.09
CA LEU A 206 -23.37 6.36 3.53
C LEU A 206 -23.79 5.04 4.17
N ALA A 207 -23.44 3.90 3.57
CA ALA A 207 -23.74 2.58 4.12
C ALA A 207 -23.09 2.42 5.49
N TYR A 208 -21.79 2.74 5.63
CA TYR A 208 -21.10 2.69 6.92
C TYR A 208 -21.76 3.61 7.95
N PHE A 209 -22.05 4.87 7.58
CA PHE A 209 -22.71 5.82 8.47
C PHE A 209 -24.06 5.30 8.97
N PHE A 210 -24.95 4.88 8.06
CA PHE A 210 -26.27 4.38 8.44
C PHE A 210 -26.19 3.10 9.27
N THR A 211 -25.25 2.21 8.96
CA THR A 211 -25.15 0.93 9.67
C THR A 211 -24.54 1.12 11.07
N VAL A 212 -23.61 2.08 11.22
CA VAL A 212 -23.11 2.49 12.54
C VAL A 212 -24.22 3.17 13.35
N VAL A 213 -25.01 4.08 12.77
CA VAL A 213 -26.15 4.69 13.47
C VAL A 213 -27.15 3.62 13.91
N ASP A 214 -27.57 2.76 12.99
CA ASP A 214 -28.51 1.67 13.25
C ASP A 214 -28.04 0.78 14.40
N SER A 215 -26.74 0.43 14.42
CA SER A 215 -26.18 -0.41 15.47
C SER A 215 -26.15 0.23 16.86
N PHE A 216 -26.26 1.56 16.98
CA PHE A 216 -26.39 2.27 18.27
C PHE A 216 -27.83 2.62 18.62
N THR A 217 -28.73 2.69 17.64
CA THR A 217 -30.15 3.02 17.85
C THR A 217 -31.07 1.81 17.90
N GLY A 218 -30.61 0.67 17.40
CA GLY A 218 -31.37 -0.57 17.35
C GLY A 218 -31.53 -1.19 18.74
N ASN A 219 -32.74 -1.72 19.02
CA ASN A 219 -32.92 -2.61 20.16
C ASN A 219 -32.19 -3.91 19.84
N VAL A 220 -31.04 -4.16 20.47
CA VAL A 220 -30.39 -5.45 20.41
C VAL A 220 -31.28 -6.45 21.16
N VAL A 221 -32.04 -7.28 20.44
CA VAL A 221 -33.08 -8.13 21.05
C VAL A 221 -32.56 -9.55 21.36
N THR A 222 -31.49 -10.03 20.70
CA THR A 222 -31.02 -11.41 20.89
C THR A 222 -29.51 -11.60 20.72
N TYR A 223 -28.97 -12.60 21.42
CA TYR A 223 -27.57 -13.03 21.37
C TYR A 223 -27.02 -13.33 19.97
N SER A 224 -27.80 -14.03 19.14
CA SER A 224 -27.41 -14.36 17.77
C SER A 224 -27.22 -13.12 16.89
N THR A 225 -28.02 -12.07 17.11
CA THR A 225 -27.88 -10.80 16.39
C THR A 225 -26.65 -9.99 16.83
N LEU A 226 -26.27 -10.06 18.10
CA LEU A 226 -25.03 -9.44 18.62
C LEU A 226 -23.79 -10.05 18.00
N ASN A 227 -23.74 -11.37 17.97
CA ASN A 227 -22.60 -12.13 17.48
C ASN A 227 -22.44 -12.09 15.96
N ALA A 228 -23.57 -11.95 15.24
CA ALA A 228 -23.57 -11.71 13.81
C ALA A 228 -23.34 -10.23 13.45
N ASN A 229 -23.30 -9.30 14.42
CA ASN A 229 -23.12 -7.88 14.17
C ASN A 229 -21.81 -7.62 13.41
N GLY A 230 -21.93 -6.98 12.24
CA GLY A 230 -20.79 -6.69 11.37
C GLY A 230 -20.04 -5.39 11.68
N GLN A 231 -20.33 -4.69 12.78
CA GLN A 231 -19.58 -3.47 13.17
C GLN A 231 -18.06 -3.63 13.11
N ALA A 232 -17.55 -4.75 13.65
CA ALA A 232 -16.13 -5.06 13.59
C ALA A 232 -15.66 -5.25 12.14
N VAL A 233 -16.45 -5.91 11.29
CA VAL A 233 -16.16 -6.08 9.86
C VAL A 233 -16.07 -4.73 9.15
N GLY A 234 -17.04 -3.83 9.35
CA GLY A 234 -17.02 -2.49 8.79
C GLY A 234 -15.76 -1.71 9.20
N SER A 235 -15.39 -1.81 10.47
CA SER A 235 -14.17 -1.19 10.99
C SER A 235 -12.90 -1.78 10.36
N VAL A 236 -12.82 -3.11 10.20
CA VAL A 236 -11.67 -3.77 9.54
C VAL A 236 -11.48 -3.25 8.12
N PHE A 237 -12.54 -3.08 7.33
CA PHE A 237 -12.41 -2.68 5.92
C PHE A 237 -12.32 -1.17 5.70
N LEU A 238 -12.46 -0.36 6.75
CA LEU A 238 -12.50 1.10 6.61
C LEU A 238 -11.22 1.70 6.01
N TRP A 239 -10.07 1.02 6.13
CA TRP A 239 -8.81 1.43 5.48
C TRP A 239 -8.91 1.49 3.96
N LEU A 240 -9.85 0.77 3.34
CA LEU A 240 -9.98 0.70 1.89
C LEU A 240 -10.41 2.05 1.30
N VAL A 241 -11.24 2.80 2.03
CA VAL A 241 -11.73 4.13 1.61
C VAL A 241 -10.57 5.10 1.36
N PRO A 242 -9.67 5.39 2.34
CA PRO A 242 -8.57 6.31 2.11
C PRO A 242 -7.60 5.82 1.03
N ILE A 243 -7.38 4.50 0.92
CA ILE A 243 -6.49 3.93 -0.10
C ILE A 243 -7.05 4.16 -1.51
N VAL A 244 -8.32 3.85 -1.74
CA VAL A 244 -8.96 4.04 -3.04
C VAL A 244 -9.03 5.51 -3.40
N VAL A 245 -9.50 6.38 -2.49
CA VAL A 245 -9.57 7.82 -2.76
C VAL A 245 -8.20 8.38 -3.13
N ALA A 246 -7.17 8.08 -2.35
CA ALA A 246 -5.83 8.59 -2.58
C ALA A 246 -5.21 8.06 -3.89
N TRP A 247 -5.41 6.78 -4.23
CA TRP A 247 -4.93 6.26 -5.50
C TRP A 247 -5.69 6.84 -6.70
N LEU A 248 -6.97 7.14 -6.58
CA LEU A 248 -7.69 7.88 -7.62
C LEU A 248 -7.14 9.30 -7.77
N GLN A 249 -6.69 9.96 -6.69
CA GLN A 249 -6.06 11.28 -6.82
C GLN A 249 -4.66 11.23 -7.46
N ILE A 250 -3.84 10.24 -7.09
CA ILE A 250 -2.41 10.19 -7.47
C ILE A 250 -2.17 9.45 -8.78
N SER A 251 -2.97 8.41 -9.04
CA SER A 251 -2.62 7.35 -9.98
C SER A 251 -3.58 7.21 -11.16
N PRO A 252 -3.70 8.23 -12.03
CA PRO A 252 -3.97 7.94 -13.43
C PRO A 252 -2.84 7.08 -14.00
N LYS A 253 -1.61 7.30 -13.51
CA LYS A 253 -0.30 7.02 -14.11
C LYS A 253 0.18 5.56 -14.11
N CYS A 254 -0.70 4.62 -13.80
CA CYS A 254 -0.40 3.18 -13.73
C CYS A 254 -0.73 2.40 -15.01
N ASP A 255 -1.28 3.02 -16.06
CA ASP A 255 -1.53 2.35 -17.34
C ASP A 255 -0.22 2.07 -18.09
N HIS A 256 0.20 0.80 -18.10
CA HIS A 256 1.42 0.37 -18.76
C HIS A 256 1.46 0.77 -20.24
N THR A 257 0.36 0.61 -20.99
CA THR A 257 0.36 0.86 -22.44
C THR A 257 0.54 2.33 -22.76
N ARG A 258 -0.17 3.20 -22.04
CA ARG A 258 -0.14 4.65 -22.25
C ARG A 258 1.20 5.26 -21.88
N VAL A 259 1.76 4.88 -20.72
CA VAL A 259 3.07 5.40 -20.30
C VAL A 259 4.16 4.96 -21.28
N HIS A 260 4.12 3.72 -21.77
CA HIS A 260 5.05 3.24 -22.79
C HIS A 260 4.90 3.98 -24.13
N GLN A 261 3.68 4.29 -24.56
CA GLN A 261 3.43 5.06 -25.77
C GLN A 261 3.92 6.50 -25.64
N ALA A 262 3.65 7.16 -24.51
CA ALA A 262 4.10 8.53 -24.23
C ALA A 262 5.64 8.64 -24.30
N ILE A 263 6.35 7.75 -23.61
CA ILE A 263 7.83 7.73 -23.64
C ILE A 263 8.35 7.39 -25.03
N ARG A 264 7.74 6.42 -25.74
CA ARG A 264 8.17 6.05 -27.08
C ARG A 264 8.04 7.22 -28.05
N ARG A 265 6.94 7.97 -27.97
CA ARG A 265 6.66 9.14 -28.81
C ARG A 265 7.66 10.25 -28.55
N ALA A 266 7.84 10.68 -27.30
CA ALA A 266 8.82 11.71 -26.96
C ALA A 266 10.23 11.29 -27.41
N ASN A 267 10.63 10.03 -27.20
CA ASN A 267 11.94 9.52 -27.64
C ASN A 267 12.16 9.47 -29.17
N GLN A 268 11.18 9.82 -30.01
CA GLN A 268 11.35 10.01 -31.45
C GLN A 268 11.89 11.41 -31.81
N VAL A 269 11.65 12.41 -30.96
CA VAL A 269 12.08 13.81 -31.17
C VAL A 269 13.29 14.20 -30.34
N ALA A 270 13.93 13.24 -29.66
CA ALA A 270 15.13 13.50 -28.84
C ALA A 270 16.37 13.74 -29.71
N TYR A 271 17.16 14.76 -29.36
CA TYR A 271 18.42 15.13 -29.99
C TYR A 271 19.64 14.82 -29.11
N VAL A 272 20.77 14.53 -29.76
CA VAL A 272 22.08 14.29 -29.14
C VAL A 272 23.15 15.18 -29.76
N ALA A 273 24.09 15.61 -28.93
CA ALA A 273 25.24 16.39 -29.38
C ALA A 273 26.20 15.52 -30.18
N THR A 274 26.89 16.11 -31.15
CA THR A 274 27.85 15.44 -32.03
C THR A 274 29.24 16.10 -31.89
N PRO A 275 30.32 15.43 -32.34
CA PRO A 275 31.66 16.00 -32.25
C PRO A 275 31.83 17.32 -33.02
N ASP A 276 31.10 17.51 -34.11
CA ASP A 276 31.09 18.70 -34.97
C ASP A 276 30.19 19.84 -34.43
N GLY A 277 29.45 19.61 -33.34
CA GLY A 277 28.61 20.62 -32.69
C GLY A 277 27.21 20.79 -33.29
N ALA A 278 26.89 20.12 -34.40
CA ALA A 278 25.57 20.12 -35.01
C ALA A 278 24.68 18.98 -34.43
N PRO A 279 23.69 19.29 -33.57
CA PRO A 279 22.89 18.25 -32.93
C PRO A 279 22.12 17.41 -33.96
N THR A 280 22.00 16.11 -33.69
CA THR A 280 21.29 15.15 -34.55
C THR A 280 20.28 14.34 -33.75
N LEU A 281 19.32 13.71 -34.42
CA LEU A 281 18.34 12.86 -33.77
C LEU A 281 19.01 11.67 -33.08
N ALA A 282 18.65 11.41 -31.82
CA ALA A 282 19.16 10.31 -31.03
C ALA A 282 18.97 8.94 -31.72
N SER A 283 17.89 8.80 -32.50
CA SER A 283 17.58 7.59 -33.28
C SER A 283 18.61 7.27 -34.35
N ASN A 284 19.33 8.27 -34.87
CA ASN A 284 20.30 8.08 -35.94
C ASN A 284 21.64 7.60 -35.39
N VAL A 285 21.91 7.82 -34.10
CA VAL A 285 23.18 7.49 -33.46
C VAL A 285 23.10 6.17 -32.68
N CYS A 286 22.03 5.96 -31.90
CA CYS A 286 21.91 4.78 -31.06
C CYS A 286 20.44 4.36 -30.87
N SER A 287 20.20 3.09 -30.53
CA SER A 287 18.88 2.61 -30.10
C SER A 287 18.57 2.94 -28.64
N LYS A 288 19.59 3.26 -27.82
CA LYS A 288 19.43 3.68 -26.42
C LYS A 288 18.85 5.09 -26.34
N ARG A 289 18.20 5.40 -25.22
CA ARG A 289 17.59 6.71 -24.92
C ARG A 289 17.94 7.11 -23.49
N ALA A 290 18.10 8.41 -23.26
CA ALA A 290 18.46 8.97 -21.97
C ALA A 290 17.45 8.58 -20.88
N ILE A 291 16.15 8.67 -21.18
CA ILE A 291 15.07 8.25 -20.29
C ILE A 291 14.27 7.14 -20.98
N SER A 292 14.13 6.00 -20.31
CA SER A 292 13.39 4.84 -20.83
C SER A 292 12.72 4.04 -19.72
N ILE A 293 11.79 3.16 -20.10
CA ILE A 293 11.26 2.14 -19.18
C ILE A 293 12.04 0.84 -19.40
N GLN A 294 12.62 0.33 -18.32
CA GLN A 294 13.35 -0.91 -18.33
C GLN A 294 12.43 -2.10 -18.62
N LYS A 295 12.75 -2.82 -19.70
CA LYS A 295 12.27 -4.19 -19.90
C LYS A 295 13.19 -5.10 -19.09
N ALA A 296 12.84 -5.41 -17.84
CA ALA A 296 13.67 -6.34 -17.07
C ALA A 296 13.54 -7.76 -17.61
N SER A 297 14.64 -8.52 -17.56
CA SER A 297 14.62 -9.97 -17.69
C SER A 297 14.97 -10.57 -16.34
N GLY A 298 14.22 -11.58 -15.91
CA GLY A 298 14.53 -12.35 -14.70
C GLY A 298 13.67 -12.07 -13.47
N ALA A 299 13.68 -13.02 -12.53
CA ALA A 299 12.79 -13.06 -11.38
C ALA A 299 13.09 -12.02 -10.29
N ILE A 300 14.31 -11.46 -10.25
CA ILE A 300 14.73 -10.50 -9.21
C ILE A 300 13.99 -9.16 -9.33
N HIS A 301 13.59 -8.75 -10.54
CA HIS A 301 13.02 -7.42 -10.80
C HIS A 301 11.63 -7.45 -11.43
N CYS A 302 10.92 -8.58 -11.31
CA CYS A 302 9.60 -8.73 -11.91
C CYS A 302 8.59 -7.68 -11.44
N ASP A 303 8.59 -7.36 -10.13
CA ASP A 303 7.59 -6.46 -9.53
C ASP A 303 7.82 -5.00 -9.91
N GLU A 304 9.05 -4.64 -10.27
CA GLU A 304 9.37 -3.29 -10.75
C GLU A 304 8.62 -2.99 -12.05
N GLN A 305 8.31 -4.02 -12.87
CA GLN A 305 7.55 -3.86 -14.11
C GLN A 305 6.05 -3.71 -13.92
N CYS A 306 5.52 -4.12 -12.76
CA CYS A 306 4.09 -4.12 -12.51
C CYS A 306 3.63 -2.70 -12.18
N THR A 307 3.02 -2.00 -13.11
CA THR A 307 2.70 -0.57 -12.98
C THR A 307 1.63 -0.23 -11.93
N ALA A 308 0.94 -1.21 -11.36
CA ALA A 308 -0.04 -0.97 -10.32
C ALA A 308 0.61 -0.32 -9.07
N PRO A 309 -0.06 0.65 -8.41
CA PRO A 309 0.52 1.43 -7.32
C PRO A 309 1.02 0.64 -6.12
N ILE A 310 0.36 -0.49 -5.82
CA ILE A 310 0.76 -1.39 -4.73
C ILE A 310 2.21 -1.86 -4.86
N PHE A 311 2.77 -1.94 -6.08
CA PHE A 311 4.15 -2.39 -6.34
C PHE A 311 5.20 -1.29 -6.17
N ASN A 312 4.83 -0.08 -5.75
CA ASN A 312 5.80 1.00 -5.51
C ASN A 312 6.87 0.61 -4.49
N TYR A 313 6.59 -0.32 -3.56
CA TYR A 313 7.60 -0.90 -2.66
C TYR A 313 8.82 -1.48 -3.40
N ALA A 314 8.67 -1.96 -4.64
CA ALA A 314 9.75 -2.52 -5.44
C ALA A 314 10.54 -1.44 -6.22
N ARG A 315 9.91 -0.29 -6.51
CA ARG A 315 10.45 0.75 -7.40
C ARG A 315 11.10 1.92 -6.70
N PHE A 316 10.73 2.20 -5.45
CA PHE A 316 11.13 3.46 -4.80
C PHE A 316 12.65 3.69 -4.74
N LEU A 317 13.45 2.62 -4.57
CA LEU A 317 14.91 2.69 -4.56
C LEU A 317 15.52 3.00 -5.94
N PRO A 318 15.31 2.17 -6.99
CA PRO A 318 15.85 2.47 -8.32
C PRO A 318 15.30 3.78 -8.89
N TRP A 319 14.04 4.12 -8.61
CA TRP A 319 13.47 5.42 -8.99
C TRP A 319 14.20 6.58 -8.32
N THR A 320 14.50 6.49 -7.02
CA THR A 320 15.24 7.56 -6.31
C THR A 320 16.62 7.79 -6.90
N LEU A 321 17.32 6.72 -7.31
CA LEU A 321 18.63 6.87 -7.96
C LEU A 321 18.52 7.49 -9.36
N ALA A 322 17.54 7.07 -10.15
CA ALA A 322 17.28 7.67 -11.46
C ALA A 322 16.97 9.18 -11.34
N VAL A 323 16.19 9.58 -10.34
CA VAL A 323 15.90 10.99 -10.05
C VAL A 323 17.18 11.74 -9.65
N GLU A 324 18.02 11.14 -8.81
CA GLU A 324 19.28 11.77 -8.38
C GLU A 324 20.25 11.96 -9.55
N ASP A 325 20.27 11.07 -10.54
CA ASP A 325 21.11 11.22 -11.75
C ASP A 325 20.66 12.42 -12.59
N VAL A 326 19.35 12.56 -12.79
CA VAL A 326 18.76 13.73 -13.48
C VAL A 326 19.00 15.01 -12.67
N TYR A 327 18.77 14.96 -11.35
CA TYR A 327 18.97 16.09 -10.44
C TYR A 327 20.41 16.61 -10.50
N ARG A 328 21.41 15.72 -10.43
CA ARG A 328 22.82 16.11 -10.48
C ARG A 328 23.16 16.84 -11.76
N ALA A 329 22.70 16.33 -12.91
CA ALA A 329 22.94 16.98 -14.19
C ALA A 329 22.29 18.37 -14.27
N PHE A 330 21.03 18.52 -13.82
CA PHE A 330 20.38 19.83 -13.72
C PHE A 330 21.07 20.77 -12.72
N ARG A 331 21.57 20.24 -11.60
CA ARG A 331 22.27 21.03 -10.58
C ARG A 331 23.55 21.65 -11.14
N GLU A 332 24.38 20.85 -11.81
CA GLU A 332 25.62 21.37 -12.41
C GLU A 332 25.31 22.36 -13.55
N ALA A 333 24.26 22.09 -14.34
CA ALA A 333 23.82 23.00 -15.40
C ALA A 333 23.33 24.35 -14.84
N SER A 334 22.52 24.31 -13.77
CA SER A 334 22.04 25.49 -13.04
C SER A 334 23.22 26.30 -12.49
N TYR A 335 24.15 25.64 -11.79
CA TYR A 335 25.32 26.30 -11.20
C TYR A 335 26.18 27.03 -12.26
N LYS A 336 26.47 26.39 -13.40
CA LYS A 336 27.25 27.01 -14.48
C LYS A 336 26.48 28.15 -15.16
N SER A 337 25.16 28.01 -15.31
CA SER A 337 24.33 29.07 -15.89
C SER A 337 24.24 30.30 -14.99
N GLU A 338 24.20 30.12 -13.67
CA GLU A 338 24.24 31.21 -12.68
C GLU A 338 25.60 31.92 -12.67
N GLY A 339 26.68 31.18 -12.97
CA GLY A 339 28.02 31.72 -13.20
C GLY A 339 28.23 32.33 -14.59
N GLU A 340 27.17 32.50 -15.39
CA GLU A 340 27.21 33.03 -16.76
C GLU A 340 28.20 32.27 -17.69
N GLN A 341 28.31 30.95 -17.53
CA GLN A 341 29.20 30.12 -18.34
C GLN A 341 28.44 29.44 -19.48
N PRO A 342 28.74 29.73 -20.77
CA PRO A 342 28.12 29.02 -21.88
C PRO A 342 28.69 27.60 -22.02
N VAL A 343 27.92 26.71 -22.66
CA VAL A 343 28.34 25.32 -22.95
C VAL A 343 29.56 25.30 -23.87
N ASP A 344 29.50 26.07 -24.96
CA ASP A 344 30.68 26.33 -25.78
C ASP A 344 31.56 27.37 -25.10
N SER A 345 32.73 26.94 -24.63
CA SER A 345 33.73 27.79 -23.98
C SER A 345 34.27 28.93 -24.86
N SER A 346 34.08 28.84 -26.18
CA SER A 346 34.47 29.89 -27.12
C SER A 346 33.38 30.95 -27.34
N ALA A 347 32.14 30.65 -26.94
CA ALA A 347 31.02 31.57 -27.05
C ALA A 347 30.99 32.56 -25.88
N THR A 348 30.41 33.74 -26.11
CA THR A 348 30.10 34.71 -25.06
C THR A 348 28.72 34.45 -24.49
N TRP A 349 28.55 34.57 -23.17
CA TRP A 349 27.25 34.40 -22.53
C TRP A 349 26.23 35.44 -23.00
N GLU A 350 25.14 34.96 -23.60
CA GLU A 350 23.98 35.77 -23.96
C GLU A 350 23.06 35.93 -22.75
N ARG A 351 22.85 37.16 -22.27
CA ARG A 351 21.94 37.40 -21.15
C ARG A 351 20.49 37.04 -21.52
N GLY A 352 19.85 36.33 -20.59
CA GLY A 352 18.43 36.01 -20.67
C GLY A 352 17.52 37.24 -20.58
N ASP A 353 16.26 37.07 -20.95
CA ASP A 353 15.20 38.06 -20.74
C ASP A 353 14.17 37.55 -19.72
N ARG A 354 13.06 38.28 -19.56
CA ARG A 354 11.96 37.91 -18.64
C ARG A 354 11.33 36.56 -18.99
N ASN A 355 11.39 36.12 -20.24
CA ASN A 355 10.72 34.90 -20.72
C ASN A 355 11.68 33.71 -20.76
N SER A 356 12.99 33.93 -20.88
CA SER A 356 14.01 32.90 -20.96
C SER A 356 15.27 33.36 -20.24
N ARG A 357 15.47 32.86 -19.01
CA ARG A 357 16.66 33.16 -18.18
C ARG A 357 17.95 32.62 -18.81
N VAL A 358 17.89 31.46 -19.47
CA VAL A 358 19.03 30.85 -20.16
C VAL A 358 18.71 30.78 -21.65
N ARG A 359 19.41 31.58 -22.46
CA ARG A 359 19.21 31.63 -23.91
C ARG A 359 19.59 30.31 -24.59
N PRO A 360 18.89 29.92 -25.69
CA PRO A 360 19.28 28.76 -26.49
C PRO A 360 20.73 28.80 -26.99
N GLY A 361 21.29 29.98 -27.30
CA GLY A 361 22.68 30.13 -27.75
C GLY A 361 23.70 29.61 -26.73
N ASN A 362 23.48 29.89 -25.43
CA ASN A 362 24.36 29.45 -24.34
C ASN A 362 24.34 27.93 -24.11
N ARG A 363 23.37 27.23 -24.68
CA ARG A 363 23.10 25.80 -24.48
C ARG A 363 23.60 24.91 -25.61
N ARG A 364 24.36 25.47 -26.56
CA ARG A 364 24.92 24.76 -27.70
C ARG A 364 26.41 24.48 -27.50
N GLY A 365 26.87 23.34 -28.02
CA GLY A 365 28.27 22.96 -28.03
C GLY A 365 28.47 21.57 -28.60
N SER A 366 29.74 21.22 -28.82
CA SER A 366 30.15 19.88 -29.22
C SER A 366 29.85 18.83 -28.15
N LEU A 367 29.82 17.56 -28.54
CA LEU A 367 29.64 16.41 -27.65
C LEU A 367 30.49 16.49 -26.35
N PRO A 368 31.82 16.74 -26.40
CA PRO A 368 32.61 16.83 -25.16
C PRO A 368 32.25 18.06 -24.32
N GLN A 369 31.87 19.18 -24.93
CA GLN A 369 31.46 20.39 -24.21
C GLN A 369 30.13 20.17 -23.47
N VAL A 370 29.14 19.57 -24.14
CA VAL A 370 27.85 19.20 -23.54
C VAL A 370 28.04 18.20 -22.41
N ALA A 371 28.89 17.20 -22.59
CA ALA A 371 29.24 16.25 -21.54
C ALA A 371 29.87 16.93 -20.33
N ALA A 372 30.86 17.79 -20.55
CA ALA A 372 31.56 18.51 -19.50
C ALA A 372 30.64 19.48 -18.75
N TYR A 373 29.59 20.00 -19.39
CA TYR A 373 28.69 20.96 -18.79
C TYR A 373 27.85 20.38 -17.64
N VAL A 374 27.51 19.09 -17.66
CA VAL A 374 26.80 18.41 -16.56
C VAL A 374 27.72 17.76 -15.51
N MET A 375 29.05 17.89 -15.69
CA MET A 375 30.05 17.37 -14.75
C MET A 375 30.45 18.45 -13.73
N PRO A 376 30.76 18.08 -12.47
CA PRO A 376 31.24 19.04 -11.49
C PRO A 376 32.62 19.58 -11.85
N VAL A 377 32.93 20.79 -11.39
CA VAL A 377 34.17 21.54 -11.70
C VAL A 377 35.45 20.93 -11.03
N VAL A 378 35.33 19.75 -10.42
CA VAL A 378 36.45 19.10 -9.70
C VAL A 378 37.45 18.48 -10.70
N LYS A 379 38.75 18.57 -10.42
CA LYS A 379 39.82 17.95 -11.24
C LYS A 379 39.53 16.45 -11.49
N PRO A 380 39.77 15.92 -12.72
CA PRO A 380 39.36 14.57 -13.12
C PRO A 380 39.80 13.45 -12.17
N LEU A 381 41.05 13.53 -11.67
CA LEU A 381 41.63 12.54 -10.75
C LEU A 381 40.97 12.56 -9.36
N ALA A 382 40.56 13.74 -8.88
CA ALA A 382 39.86 13.86 -7.61
C ALA A 382 38.39 13.46 -7.73
N PHE A 383 37.77 13.65 -8.90
CA PHE A 383 36.39 13.25 -9.18
C PHE A 383 36.20 11.72 -9.14
N GLU A 384 37.07 10.93 -9.78
CA GLU A 384 36.96 9.44 -9.72
C GLU A 384 37.05 8.90 -8.28
N LEU A 385 37.94 9.46 -7.47
CA LEU A 385 38.11 9.08 -6.06
C LEU A 385 36.98 9.60 -5.15
N LEU A 386 36.40 10.77 -5.44
CA LEU A 386 35.32 11.37 -4.65
C LEU A 386 33.93 10.84 -5.02
N ASP A 387 33.63 10.59 -6.30
CA ASP A 387 32.31 10.14 -6.74
C ASP A 387 32.04 8.68 -6.32
N THR A 388 33.09 7.84 -6.28
CA THR A 388 33.01 6.48 -5.72
C THR A 388 32.75 6.46 -4.21
N HIS A 389 33.20 7.47 -3.46
CA HIS A 389 32.99 7.57 -2.00
C HIS A 389 31.71 8.31 -1.58
N ARG A 390 31.15 9.21 -2.41
CA ARG A 390 29.98 10.05 -2.04
C ARG A 390 28.63 9.57 -2.58
N ARG A 391 28.58 8.66 -3.56
CA ARG A 391 27.30 8.18 -4.08
C ARG A 391 26.67 7.20 -3.10
N SER A 392 25.75 7.70 -2.27
CA SER A 392 24.90 6.85 -1.43
C SER A 392 24.21 5.81 -2.33
N ARG A 393 24.48 4.53 -2.05
CA ARG A 393 23.89 3.37 -2.75
C ARG A 393 22.35 3.35 -2.71
N TRP A 394 21.77 4.10 -1.78
CA TRP A 394 20.34 4.09 -1.48
C TRP A 394 19.62 5.38 -1.90
N GLY A 395 20.37 6.43 -2.26
CA GLY A 395 19.83 7.77 -2.49
C GLY A 395 19.64 8.58 -1.20
N PRO A 396 19.41 9.90 -1.31
CA PRO A 396 19.23 10.78 -0.16
C PRO A 396 17.83 10.61 0.47
N ASP A 397 17.76 10.87 1.79
CA ASP A 397 16.53 10.94 2.61
C ASP A 397 15.62 9.70 2.56
N ILE A 398 16.11 8.59 2.02
CA ILE A 398 15.33 7.39 1.77
C ILE A 398 14.85 6.74 3.06
N VAL A 399 15.67 6.76 4.11
CA VAL A 399 15.35 6.19 5.42
C VAL A 399 14.21 6.98 6.07
N SER A 400 14.24 8.31 6.01
CA SER A 400 13.17 9.15 6.57
C SER A 400 11.83 8.87 5.91
N ARG A 401 11.80 8.82 4.57
CA ARG A 401 10.60 8.50 3.78
C ARG A 401 10.11 7.09 4.05
N PHE A 402 11.01 6.11 4.14
CA PHE A 402 10.69 4.73 4.49
C PHE A 402 10.04 4.63 5.88
N LEU A 403 10.65 5.24 6.90
CA LEU A 403 10.16 5.18 8.28
C LEU A 403 8.80 5.88 8.42
N LEU A 404 8.65 7.08 7.84
CA LEU A 404 7.38 7.81 7.88
C LEU A 404 6.27 7.05 7.14
N ALA A 405 6.55 6.52 5.94
CA ALA A 405 5.58 5.69 5.22
C ALA A 405 5.20 4.43 6.00
N SER A 406 6.15 3.82 6.73
CA SER A 406 5.90 2.64 7.57
C SER A 406 5.00 2.97 8.75
N LEU A 407 5.26 4.09 9.44
CA LEU A 407 4.47 4.56 10.58
C LEU A 407 3.03 4.87 10.16
N LEU A 408 2.84 5.58 9.05
CA LEU A 408 1.52 5.89 8.50
C LEU A 408 0.76 4.61 8.10
N ALA A 409 1.46 3.64 7.51
CA ALA A 409 0.88 2.38 7.07
C ALA A 409 0.41 1.48 8.23
N VAL A 410 1.26 1.33 9.24
CA VAL A 410 0.96 0.60 10.47
C VAL A 410 -0.15 1.31 11.23
N GLY A 411 -0.09 2.65 11.33
CA GLY A 411 -1.10 3.47 12.00
C GLY A 411 -2.49 3.34 11.36
N LEU A 412 -2.59 3.40 10.03
CA LEU A 412 -3.87 3.17 9.34
C LEU A 412 -4.36 1.74 9.56
N THR A 413 -3.51 0.73 9.34
CA THR A 413 -3.92 -0.68 9.40
C THR A 413 -4.35 -1.10 10.79
N TRP A 414 -3.53 -0.80 11.81
CA TRP A 414 -3.85 -1.15 13.19
C TRP A 414 -4.87 -0.20 13.81
N GLY A 415 -5.06 1.00 13.28
CA GLY A 415 -6.20 1.85 13.64
C GLY A 415 -7.53 1.19 13.27
N THR A 416 -7.65 0.68 12.04
CA THR A 416 -8.90 0.08 11.54
C THR A 416 -9.09 -1.38 12.01
N VAL A 417 -8.03 -2.19 11.96
CA VAL A 417 -8.06 -3.58 12.47
C VAL A 417 -8.14 -3.60 14.00
N GLY A 418 -7.40 -2.71 14.67
CA GLY A 418 -7.45 -2.55 16.13
C GLY A 418 -8.82 -2.12 16.62
N ALA A 419 -9.50 -1.22 15.91
CA ALA A 419 -10.90 -0.89 16.20
C ALA A 419 -11.82 -2.10 16.16
N ALA A 420 -11.68 -2.96 15.15
CA ALA A 420 -12.46 -4.20 15.07
C ALA A 420 -12.12 -5.18 16.20
N ILE A 421 -10.83 -5.27 16.57
CA ILE A 421 -10.37 -6.06 17.72
C ILE A 421 -11.00 -5.54 19.00
N VAL A 422 -11.01 -4.23 19.24
CA VAL A 422 -11.64 -3.61 20.42
C VAL A 422 -13.14 -3.94 20.46
N VAL A 423 -13.86 -3.72 19.36
CA VAL A 423 -15.29 -4.03 19.27
C VAL A 423 -15.57 -5.50 19.60
N SER A 424 -14.83 -6.44 19.01
CA SER A 424 -15.05 -7.87 19.25
C SER A 424 -14.51 -8.38 20.60
N TYR A 425 -13.45 -7.79 21.14
CA TYR A 425 -12.84 -8.20 22.41
C TYR A 425 -13.72 -7.83 23.60
N PHE A 426 -14.31 -6.63 23.57
CA PHE A 426 -15.19 -6.15 24.64
C PHE A 426 -16.67 -6.51 24.41
N THR A 427 -16.95 -7.39 23.45
CA THR A 427 -18.28 -8.01 23.31
C THR A 427 -18.31 -9.28 24.15
N PRO A 428 -19.21 -9.42 25.13
CA PRO A 428 -19.31 -10.63 25.94
C PRO A 428 -19.48 -11.88 25.07
N THR A 429 -18.71 -12.95 25.29
CA THR A 429 -17.66 -13.15 26.31
C THR A 429 -16.39 -12.34 26.07
N GLU A 430 -16.00 -11.53 27.05
CA GLU A 430 -14.80 -10.69 26.94
C GLU A 430 -13.54 -11.53 26.74
N GLY A 431 -12.77 -11.22 25.69
CA GLY A 431 -11.52 -11.91 25.40
C GLY A 431 -11.25 -12.18 23.92
N ILE A 432 -10.32 -13.11 23.69
CA ILE A 432 -9.91 -13.55 22.35
C ILE A 432 -10.70 -14.81 22.00
N GLY A 433 -11.83 -14.61 21.32
CA GLY A 433 -12.59 -15.66 20.63
C GLY A 433 -12.15 -15.86 19.17
N CYS A 434 -12.90 -16.68 18.42
CA CYS A 434 -12.62 -16.93 17.01
C CYS A 434 -12.68 -15.65 16.15
N ARG A 435 -13.63 -14.74 16.44
CA ARG A 435 -13.81 -13.47 15.71
C ARG A 435 -12.61 -12.55 15.89
N THR A 436 -12.32 -12.19 17.15
CA THR A 436 -11.18 -11.33 17.52
C THR A 436 -9.86 -11.95 17.05
N GLY A 437 -9.68 -13.26 17.22
CA GLY A 437 -8.50 -13.99 16.73
C GLY A 437 -8.34 -13.92 15.22
N ALA A 438 -9.43 -13.96 14.44
CA ALA A 438 -9.38 -13.84 13.00
C ALA A 438 -8.89 -12.47 12.53
N TYR A 439 -9.31 -11.39 13.19
CA TYR A 439 -8.86 -10.03 12.89
C TYR A 439 -7.41 -9.78 13.34
N ILE A 440 -7.01 -10.29 14.52
CA ILE A 440 -5.61 -10.26 14.97
C ILE A 440 -4.72 -10.97 13.94
N LEU A 441 -5.10 -12.17 13.52
CA LEU A 441 -4.36 -12.94 12.52
C LEU A 441 -4.24 -12.17 11.20
N TYR A 442 -5.33 -11.56 10.74
CA TYR A 442 -5.34 -10.74 9.52
C TYR A 442 -4.37 -9.56 9.61
N GLY A 443 -4.38 -8.80 10.71
CA GLY A 443 -3.48 -7.66 10.94
C GLY A 443 -2.00 -8.05 11.04
N ILE A 444 -1.71 -9.14 11.77
CA ILE A 444 -0.34 -9.67 11.90
C ILE A 444 0.17 -10.12 10.52
N ILE A 445 -0.60 -10.92 9.79
CA ILE A 445 -0.19 -11.40 8.48
C ILE A 445 -0.01 -10.24 7.51
N SER A 446 -0.90 -9.23 7.52
CA SER A 446 -0.74 -8.01 6.71
C SER A 446 0.61 -7.35 6.97
N THR A 447 0.98 -7.18 8.25
CA THR A 447 2.25 -6.56 8.65
C THR A 447 3.45 -7.41 8.22
N VAL A 448 3.39 -8.73 8.41
CA VAL A 448 4.45 -9.66 7.99
C VAL A 448 4.65 -9.62 6.47
N VAL A 449 3.56 -9.63 5.68
CA VAL A 449 3.63 -9.50 4.22
C VAL A 449 4.36 -8.22 3.83
N TRP A 450 4.03 -7.09 4.47
CA TRP A 450 4.69 -5.81 4.20
C TRP A 450 6.20 -5.90 4.51
N VAL A 451 6.60 -6.41 5.68
CA VAL A 451 8.02 -6.58 6.05
C VAL A 451 8.75 -7.44 5.02
N MET A 452 8.16 -8.57 4.61
CA MET A 452 8.76 -9.48 3.64
C MET A 452 8.99 -8.81 2.28
N LEU A 453 8.01 -8.05 1.78
CA LEU A 453 8.08 -7.40 0.48
C LEU A 453 8.98 -6.16 0.48
N ALA A 454 8.96 -5.35 1.53
CA ALA A 454 9.89 -4.25 1.72
C ALA A 454 11.34 -4.76 1.80
N THR A 455 11.59 -5.80 2.60
CA THR A 455 12.91 -6.44 2.73
C THR A 455 13.36 -7.07 1.40
N SER A 456 12.45 -7.71 0.67
CA SER A 456 12.73 -8.25 -0.66
C SER A 456 13.21 -7.16 -1.62
N SER A 457 12.58 -5.98 -1.61
CA SER A 457 12.99 -4.85 -2.45
C SER A 457 14.39 -4.35 -2.10
N ILE A 458 14.68 -4.19 -0.80
CA ILE A 458 16.01 -3.78 -0.31
C ILE A 458 17.08 -4.79 -0.74
N LEU A 459 16.83 -6.09 -0.60
CA LEU A 459 17.76 -7.15 -1.01
C LEU A 459 17.92 -7.24 -2.54
N ALA A 460 16.84 -7.06 -3.30
CA ALA A 460 16.89 -7.01 -4.76
C ALA A 460 17.73 -5.82 -5.23
N HIS A 461 17.53 -4.65 -4.64
CA HIS A 461 18.35 -3.45 -4.89
C HIS A 461 19.80 -3.68 -4.52
N TYR A 462 20.07 -4.25 -3.34
CA TYR A 462 21.42 -4.62 -2.92
C TYR A 462 22.09 -5.57 -3.94
N SER A 463 21.37 -6.56 -4.45
CA SER A 463 21.93 -7.53 -5.41
C SER A 463 22.37 -6.91 -6.75
N ARG A 464 21.89 -5.69 -7.08
CA ARG A 464 22.26 -4.96 -8.33
C ARG A 464 23.65 -4.34 -8.30
N PHE A 465 24.15 -3.93 -7.14
CA PHE A 465 25.46 -3.28 -7.06
C PHE A 465 26.54 -4.36 -6.96
N THR A 466 27.07 -4.72 -8.12
CA THR A 466 28.27 -5.54 -8.27
C THR A 466 29.49 -4.63 -8.39
N VAL A 467 30.60 -5.05 -7.78
CA VAL A 467 31.89 -4.37 -7.95
C VAL A 467 32.36 -4.65 -9.37
N THR A 468 32.64 -3.59 -10.13
CA THR A 468 33.29 -3.67 -11.44
C THR A 468 34.79 -3.75 -11.24
N PHE A 469 35.41 -4.88 -11.64
CA PHE A 469 36.86 -4.99 -11.78
C PHE A 469 37.16 -5.31 -13.25
N ASN A 470 37.94 -4.45 -13.93
CA ASN A 470 38.22 -4.55 -15.38
C ASN A 470 36.96 -4.70 -16.26
N GLY A 471 35.91 -3.93 -16.00
CA GLY A 471 34.69 -3.93 -16.83
C GLY A 471 33.83 -5.19 -16.74
N ARG A 472 34.17 -6.14 -15.86
CA ARG A 472 33.35 -7.33 -15.57
C ARG A 472 32.64 -7.18 -14.23
N TYR A 473 31.32 -7.38 -14.23
CA TYR A 473 30.50 -7.40 -13.02
C TYR A 473 30.86 -8.62 -12.17
N LEU A 474 31.53 -8.43 -11.03
CA LEU A 474 31.78 -9.53 -10.10
C LEU A 474 30.61 -9.67 -9.13
N HIS A 475 29.77 -10.67 -9.36
CA HIS A 475 28.79 -11.09 -8.36
C HIS A 475 29.50 -11.79 -7.21
N THR A 476 29.54 -11.13 -6.04
CA THR A 476 29.98 -11.79 -4.81
C THR A 476 28.94 -12.81 -4.36
N LYS A 477 29.36 -13.84 -3.60
CA LYS A 477 28.43 -14.80 -2.98
C LYS A 477 27.30 -14.09 -2.22
N SER A 478 27.63 -12.99 -1.52
CA SER A 478 26.65 -12.14 -0.81
C SER A 478 25.58 -11.56 -1.73
N THR A 479 25.95 -10.93 -2.86
CA THR A 479 24.97 -10.35 -3.81
C THR A 479 24.07 -11.41 -4.43
N ARG A 480 24.61 -12.60 -4.75
CA ARG A 480 23.83 -13.72 -5.26
C ARG A 480 22.85 -14.26 -4.23
N THR A 481 23.30 -14.46 -2.98
CA THR A 481 22.43 -14.89 -1.88
C THR A 481 21.33 -13.88 -1.60
N ALA A 482 21.64 -12.59 -1.58
CA ALA A 482 20.64 -11.52 -1.44
C ALA A 482 19.60 -11.57 -2.57
N GLY A 483 20.04 -11.76 -3.82
CA GLY A 483 19.14 -11.96 -4.96
C GLY A 483 18.20 -13.16 -4.78
N ILE A 484 18.72 -14.31 -4.35
CA ILE A 484 17.91 -15.52 -4.11
C ILE A 484 16.91 -15.30 -2.96
N ILE A 485 17.37 -14.77 -1.82
CA ILE A 485 16.50 -14.48 -0.67
C ILE A 485 15.41 -13.48 -1.07
N SER A 486 15.74 -12.47 -1.87
CA SER A 486 14.75 -11.50 -2.36
C SER A 486 13.61 -12.16 -3.13
N ILE A 487 13.93 -13.16 -3.98
CA ILE A 487 12.93 -13.91 -4.75
C ILE A 487 12.05 -14.76 -3.81
N ILE A 488 12.66 -15.45 -2.84
CA ILE A 488 11.93 -16.30 -1.89
C ILE A 488 10.97 -15.45 -1.06
N LEU A 489 11.46 -14.38 -0.43
CA LEU A 489 10.63 -13.47 0.38
C LEU A 489 9.46 -12.90 -0.43
N ARG A 490 9.71 -12.52 -1.69
CA ARG A 490 8.68 -12.00 -2.58
C ARG A 490 7.58 -13.00 -2.87
N ARG A 491 7.97 -14.21 -3.30
CA ARG A 491 7.02 -15.27 -3.66
C ARG A 491 6.19 -15.70 -2.45
N THR A 492 6.85 -15.91 -1.31
CA THR A 492 6.16 -16.29 -0.06
C THR A 492 5.28 -15.15 0.44
N GLY A 493 5.75 -13.89 0.39
CA GLY A 493 4.95 -12.72 0.80
C GLY A 493 3.69 -12.55 -0.05
N LYS A 494 3.78 -12.71 -1.37
CA LYS A 494 2.60 -12.68 -2.27
C LYS A 494 1.63 -13.83 -2.01
N CYS A 495 2.16 -15.04 -1.81
CA CYS A 495 1.33 -16.21 -1.48
C CYS A 495 0.59 -15.99 -0.15
N LEU A 496 1.31 -15.53 0.87
CA LEU A 496 0.74 -15.23 2.18
C LEU A 496 -0.31 -14.10 2.10
N ALA A 497 -0.09 -13.07 1.28
CA ALA A 497 -1.08 -12.03 1.04
C ALA A 497 -2.35 -12.60 0.38
N ALA A 498 -2.21 -13.45 -0.65
CA ALA A 498 -3.36 -14.09 -1.28
C ALA A 498 -4.16 -14.94 -0.29
N LEU A 499 -3.48 -15.73 0.54
CA LEU A 499 -4.11 -16.51 1.61
C LEU A 499 -4.80 -15.60 2.63
N ASN A 500 -4.18 -14.47 3.01
CA ASN A 500 -4.76 -13.52 3.96
C ASN A 500 -5.99 -12.80 3.39
N SER A 501 -5.98 -12.52 2.08
CA SER A 501 -7.12 -11.95 1.36
C SER A 501 -8.30 -12.93 1.34
N ILE A 502 -8.05 -14.22 1.14
CA ILE A 502 -9.08 -15.26 1.22
C ILE A 502 -9.57 -15.41 2.65
N TRP A 503 -8.64 -15.41 3.62
CA TRP A 503 -8.93 -15.54 5.05
C TRP A 503 -9.90 -14.48 5.54
N ILE A 504 -9.67 -13.19 5.23
CA ILE A 504 -10.53 -12.14 5.77
C ILE A 504 -11.96 -12.21 5.21
N VAL A 505 -12.12 -12.56 3.93
CA VAL A 505 -13.44 -12.76 3.31
C VAL A 505 -14.12 -13.99 3.93
N LEU A 506 -13.39 -15.10 4.07
CA LEU A 506 -13.91 -16.32 4.69
C LEU A 506 -14.32 -16.08 6.14
N ALA A 507 -13.51 -15.37 6.93
CA ALA A 507 -13.83 -15.03 8.31
C ALA A 507 -15.16 -14.26 8.42
N CYS A 508 -15.40 -13.31 7.50
CA CYS A 508 -16.67 -12.59 7.44
C CYS A 508 -17.84 -13.52 7.07
N LEU A 509 -17.67 -14.41 6.07
CA LEU A 509 -18.72 -15.37 5.69
C LEU A 509 -19.05 -16.34 6.83
N LEU A 510 -18.04 -16.84 7.55
CA LEU A 510 -18.23 -17.72 8.71
C LEU A 510 -18.91 -16.98 9.88
N GLN A 511 -18.60 -15.70 10.08
CA GLN A 511 -19.26 -14.87 11.09
C GLN A 511 -20.74 -14.65 10.78
N PHE A 512 -21.09 -14.28 9.55
CA PHE A 512 -22.48 -13.98 9.18
C PHE A 512 -23.37 -15.21 9.01
N SER A 513 -22.76 -16.39 8.81
CA SER A 513 -23.50 -17.65 8.66
C SER A 513 -23.81 -18.35 9.98
N SER A 514 -23.52 -17.72 11.11
CA SER A 514 -23.58 -18.32 12.45
C SER A 514 -22.69 -19.54 12.64
N PHE A 515 -21.74 -19.79 11.72
CA PHE A 515 -20.79 -20.90 11.86
C PHE A 515 -19.90 -20.72 13.09
N LEU A 516 -19.55 -19.47 13.41
CA LEU A 516 -18.79 -19.10 14.60
C LEU A 516 -19.65 -19.06 15.87
N ASP A 517 -20.98 -19.21 15.78
CA ASP A 517 -21.87 -19.26 16.94
C ASP A 517 -21.87 -20.67 17.54
N ARG A 518 -20.79 -20.99 18.25
CA ARG A 518 -20.52 -22.28 18.90
C ARG A 518 -19.91 -22.04 20.26
N CYS A 519 -20.06 -22.99 21.18
CA CYS A 519 -19.43 -22.92 22.51
C CYS A 519 -17.94 -22.57 22.43
N PHE A 520 -17.18 -23.22 21.53
CA PHE A 520 -15.74 -22.96 21.41
C PHE A 520 -15.41 -21.51 20.97
N CYS A 521 -16.11 -21.01 19.97
CA CYS A 521 -15.81 -19.70 19.40
C CYS A 521 -16.35 -18.54 20.22
N ASN A 522 -17.48 -18.75 20.91
CA ASN A 522 -18.10 -17.75 21.76
C ASN A 522 -17.51 -17.73 23.18
N SER A 523 -16.78 -18.76 23.62
CA SER A 523 -16.28 -18.81 25.00
C SER A 523 -14.91 -18.14 25.24
N SER A 524 -14.36 -17.43 24.25
CA SER A 524 -13.03 -16.79 24.34
C SER A 524 -11.92 -17.74 24.85
N VAL A 525 -11.95 -19.00 24.37
CA VAL A 525 -11.08 -20.10 24.84
C VAL A 525 -9.59 -19.78 24.68
N PHE A 526 -9.21 -19.01 23.65
CA PHE A 526 -7.80 -18.69 23.40
C PHE A 526 -7.17 -17.82 24.48
N SER A 527 -7.93 -16.91 25.10
CA SER A 527 -7.42 -16.05 26.18
C SER A 527 -7.73 -16.58 27.58
N LEU A 528 -8.91 -17.18 27.78
CA LEU A 528 -9.39 -17.56 29.12
C LEU A 528 -9.03 -18.99 29.53
N GLY A 529 -8.71 -19.87 28.57
CA GLY A 529 -8.34 -21.26 28.85
C GLY A 529 -9.39 -21.98 29.70
N LYS A 530 -9.03 -22.38 30.93
CA LYS A 530 -9.93 -23.06 31.86
C LYS A 530 -11.05 -22.19 32.43
N HIS A 531 -10.90 -20.87 32.35
CA HIS A 531 -11.91 -19.89 32.78
C HIS A 531 -12.81 -19.43 31.63
N ALA A 532 -12.74 -20.11 30.47
CA ALA A 532 -13.59 -19.82 29.33
C ALA A 532 -15.07 -20.00 29.68
N TYR A 533 -15.90 -19.05 29.23
CA TYR A 533 -17.33 -19.04 29.48
C TYR A 533 -18.09 -18.47 28.29
N ASN A 534 -19.32 -18.89 28.08
CA ASN A 534 -20.20 -18.40 27.02
C ASN A 534 -21.29 -17.51 27.62
N ALA A 535 -21.22 -16.20 27.40
CA ALA A 535 -22.36 -15.31 27.64
C ALA A 535 -23.47 -15.66 26.65
N ILE A 536 -24.73 -15.79 27.10
CA ILE A 536 -25.85 -16.19 26.25
C ILE A 536 -27.03 -15.22 26.39
N ASP A 537 -27.37 -14.79 27.61
CA ASP A 537 -28.45 -13.83 27.84
C ASP A 537 -27.88 -12.44 28.13
N ILE A 538 -27.97 -11.52 27.16
CA ILE A 538 -27.35 -10.20 27.24
C ILE A 538 -28.37 -9.18 27.72
N SER A 539 -28.11 -8.55 28.87
CA SER A 539 -29.00 -7.56 29.47
C SER A 539 -28.80 -6.17 28.88
N ALA A 540 -29.77 -5.27 29.07
CA ALA A 540 -29.64 -3.86 28.68
C ALA A 540 -28.44 -3.15 29.35
N LYS A 541 -28.05 -3.59 30.56
CA LYS A 541 -26.87 -3.06 31.27
C LYS A 541 -25.58 -3.46 30.55
N ASP A 542 -25.52 -4.69 30.04
CA ASP A 542 -24.35 -5.19 29.30
C ASP A 542 -24.19 -4.42 27.99
N VAL A 543 -25.29 -4.19 27.26
CA VAL A 543 -25.31 -3.36 26.04
C VAL A 543 -24.81 -1.94 26.34
N ALA A 544 -25.24 -1.33 27.44
CA ALA A 544 -24.78 0.00 27.84
C ALA A 544 -23.26 0.04 28.11
N LEU A 545 -22.69 -1.02 28.68
CA LEU A 545 -21.24 -1.14 28.91
C LEU A 545 -20.48 -1.35 27.60
N MET A 546 -21.03 -2.12 26.66
CA MET A 546 -20.43 -2.36 25.34
C MET A 546 -20.38 -1.12 24.45
N ASN A 547 -21.32 -0.19 24.63
CA ASN A 547 -21.37 1.03 23.81
C ASN A 547 -20.10 1.87 23.91
N VAL A 548 -19.45 1.93 25.08
CA VAL A 548 -18.22 2.72 25.27
C VAL A 548 -17.06 2.22 24.40
N PRO A 549 -16.62 0.94 24.49
CA PRO A 549 -15.58 0.43 23.61
C PRO A 549 -16.00 0.41 22.14
N TRP A 550 -17.28 0.25 21.83
CA TRP A 550 -17.78 0.33 20.45
C TRP A 550 -17.64 1.72 19.85
N ILE A 551 -18.07 2.77 20.58
CA ILE A 551 -17.85 4.16 20.19
C ILE A 551 -16.36 4.45 20.05
N GLY A 552 -15.54 3.97 21.00
CA GLY A 552 -14.09 4.09 20.93
C GLY A 552 -13.49 3.44 19.68
N GLY A 553 -13.98 2.26 19.30
CA GLY A 553 -13.58 1.56 18.08
C GLY A 553 -13.92 2.36 16.82
N VAL A 554 -15.16 2.84 16.70
CA VAL A 554 -15.57 3.69 15.56
C VAL A 554 -14.72 4.96 15.48
N ALA A 555 -14.52 5.65 16.62
CA ALA A 555 -13.70 6.85 16.68
C ALA A 555 -12.25 6.59 16.27
N LEU A 556 -11.66 5.46 16.70
CA LEU A 556 -10.31 5.06 16.31
C LEU A 556 -10.22 4.77 14.80
N ALA A 557 -11.13 3.97 14.26
CA ALA A 557 -11.12 3.61 12.84
C ALA A 557 -11.28 4.85 11.95
N CYS A 558 -12.31 5.66 12.21
CA CYS A 558 -12.58 6.89 11.47
C CYS A 558 -11.45 7.92 11.65
N GLY A 559 -10.94 8.08 12.87
CA GLY A 559 -9.85 9.00 13.18
C GLY A 559 -8.57 8.67 12.42
N CYS A 560 -8.15 7.40 12.43
CA CYS A 560 -6.98 6.96 11.68
C CYS A 560 -7.17 7.10 10.16
N ALA A 561 -8.35 6.76 9.64
CA ALA A 561 -8.65 6.96 8.22
C ALA A 561 -8.63 8.44 7.81
N PHE A 562 -9.20 9.32 8.65
CA PHE A 562 -9.23 10.77 8.43
C PHE A 562 -7.83 11.38 8.50
N LEU A 563 -7.02 11.03 9.51
CA LEU A 563 -5.66 11.52 9.65
C LEU A 563 -4.80 11.09 8.45
N PHE A 564 -4.95 9.84 8.00
CA PHE A 564 -4.25 9.35 6.82
C PHE A 564 -4.66 10.11 5.55
N MET A 565 -5.96 10.40 5.38
CA MET A 565 -6.45 11.26 4.29
C MET A 565 -5.92 12.68 4.38
N GLY A 566 -5.86 13.26 5.58
CA GLY A 566 -5.28 14.57 5.82
C GLY A 566 -3.83 14.63 5.34
N PHE A 567 -3.01 13.64 5.73
CA PHE A 567 -1.65 13.48 5.25
C PHE A 567 -1.56 13.45 3.72
N VAL A 568 -2.38 12.63 3.05
CA VAL A 568 -2.37 12.53 1.59
C VAL A 568 -2.70 13.88 0.95
N ASN A 569 -3.82 14.50 1.36
CA ASN A 569 -4.29 15.75 0.73
C ASN A 569 -3.34 16.93 0.96
N ILE A 570 -2.62 16.97 2.09
CA ILE A 570 -1.64 18.03 2.37
C ILE A 570 -0.40 17.91 1.49
N LEU A 571 0.06 16.68 1.20
CA LEU A 571 1.36 16.46 0.56
C LEU A 571 1.31 16.03 -0.91
N ILE A 572 0.12 15.72 -1.45
CA ILE A 572 -0.04 15.24 -2.82
C ILE A 572 0.35 16.26 -3.90
N ASN A 573 0.14 17.56 -3.64
CA ASN A 573 0.40 18.64 -4.59
C ASN A 573 1.49 19.58 -4.06
N PRO A 574 2.77 19.17 -4.10
CA PRO A 574 3.85 20.05 -3.69
C PRO A 574 4.00 21.24 -4.66
N ALA A 575 4.47 22.36 -4.14
CA ALA A 575 4.85 23.51 -4.97
C ALA A 575 5.95 23.10 -5.94
N LEU A 576 5.73 23.33 -7.24
CA LEU A 576 6.71 23.03 -8.28
C LEU A 576 7.72 24.19 -8.38
N PRO A 577 8.99 23.90 -8.77
CA PRO A 577 9.94 24.95 -9.12
C PRO A 577 9.41 25.81 -10.26
N ASP A 578 9.77 27.09 -10.23
CA ASP A 578 9.32 28.12 -11.19
C ASP A 578 9.80 27.87 -12.61
#